data_AF-A0A836PRB7-F1
#
_entry.id   AF-A0A836PRB7-F1
#
_cell.length_a   1.000
_cell.length_b   1.000
_cell.length_c   1.000
_cell.angle_alpha   90.00
_cell.angle_beta   90.00
_cell.angle_gamma   90.00
#
_symmetry.space_group_name_H-M   'P 1'
#
loop_
_entity.id
_entity.type
_entity.pdbx_description
1 polymer ?
#
loop_
_entity_poly.entity_id
_entity_poly.type
_entity_poly.pdbx_seq_one_letter_code
_entity_poly.pdbx_strand_id
1 'polypeptide(L)'
;MSKPSMSKGDLFTSKACGQFKVLNYTDCENVEIEFIKTGYKNIISSIQIRRGTVKDRLFPSIYGVGFLGDGVHKIWLNGKPTKAYAIWSSMVRRCYSAKDHEALYKTYKDCSVCAEWLNFQNFAEWFDENYIEGYDLDKDIKVDGNKIYSPEFCLFVTKTENTVKASAKSHKIKSPKGDEIEIYNLEKFCRENKLSSKMMWQVMNNKITNYKGFTKSTPTD
;
A
#
# COMPACT_ATOMS: atom_id res chain seq x y z
N MET A 1 1.89 -37.42 33.52
CA MET A 1 2.03 -37.75 32.08
C MET A 1 3.33 -37.14 31.59
N SER A 2 4.31 -37.94 31.18
CA SER A 2 5.55 -37.42 30.58
C SER A 2 5.19 -36.66 29.29
N LYS A 3 5.70 -35.44 29.13
CA LYS A 3 5.61 -34.75 27.84
C LYS A 3 6.25 -35.65 26.77
N PRO A 4 5.68 -35.76 25.55
CA PRO A 4 6.39 -36.43 24.46
C PRO A 4 7.76 -35.77 24.26
N SER A 5 8.82 -36.57 24.15
CA SER A 5 10.16 -36.08 23.86
C SER A 5 10.18 -35.55 22.43
N MET A 6 10.33 -34.25 22.29
CA MET A 6 10.49 -33.61 21.00
C MET A 6 11.86 -33.97 20.44
N SER A 7 11.89 -34.48 19.21
CA SER A 7 13.08 -35.02 18.57
C SER A 7 13.31 -34.36 17.21
N LYS A 8 14.56 -34.40 16.73
CA LYS A 8 14.90 -33.97 15.37
C LYS A 8 14.08 -34.74 14.35
N GLY A 9 13.48 -34.04 13.39
CA GLY A 9 12.62 -34.59 12.35
C GLY A 9 11.13 -34.58 12.68
N ASP A 10 10.75 -34.36 13.95
CA ASP A 10 9.34 -34.28 14.34
C ASP A 10 8.64 -33.14 13.60
N LEU A 11 7.42 -33.43 13.13
CA LEU A 11 6.56 -32.47 12.46
C LEU A 11 5.49 -31.93 13.42
N PHE A 12 5.32 -30.61 13.41
CA PHE A 12 4.30 -29.90 14.16
C PHE A 12 3.53 -28.96 13.24
N THR A 13 2.32 -28.57 13.67
CA THR A 13 1.46 -27.65 12.92
C THR A 13 1.25 -26.36 13.70
N SER A 14 1.56 -25.23 13.08
CA SER A 14 1.20 -23.90 13.56
C SER A 14 -0.29 -23.64 13.31
N LYS A 15 -0.95 -22.98 14.26
CA LYS A 15 -2.34 -22.52 14.13
C LYS A 15 -2.53 -21.51 12.99
N ALA A 16 -1.48 -20.80 12.58
CA ALA A 16 -1.56 -19.70 11.63
C ALA A 16 -0.80 -19.95 10.32
N CYS A 17 0.26 -20.77 10.34
CA CYS A 17 1.26 -20.78 9.27
C CYS A 17 1.55 -22.18 8.67
N GLY A 18 0.81 -23.21 9.07
CA GLY A 18 1.00 -24.57 8.55
C GLY A 18 2.12 -25.35 9.26
N GLN A 19 2.67 -26.34 8.56
CA GLN A 19 3.59 -27.31 9.15
C GLN A 19 5.04 -26.83 9.22
N PHE A 20 5.75 -27.26 10.25
CA PHE A 20 7.19 -27.07 10.45
C PHE A 20 7.82 -28.33 11.04
N LYS A 21 9.12 -28.52 10.77
CA LYS A 21 9.94 -29.62 11.31
C LYS A 21 10.88 -29.11 12.40
N VAL A 22 11.17 -29.95 13.39
CA VAL A 22 12.25 -29.71 14.35
C VAL A 22 13.59 -30.08 13.72
N LEU A 23 14.53 -29.12 13.70
CA LEU A 23 15.88 -29.31 13.19
C LEU A 23 16.85 -29.75 14.30
N ASN A 24 16.72 -29.15 15.48
CA ASN A 24 17.55 -29.42 16.64
C ASN A 24 16.80 -29.08 17.94
N TYR A 25 17.05 -29.85 19.00
CA TYR A 25 16.54 -29.59 20.35
C TYR A 25 17.73 -29.47 21.29
N THR A 26 18.09 -28.24 21.68
CA THR A 26 19.15 -28.00 22.65
C THR A 26 18.61 -28.06 24.07
N ASP A 27 17.52 -27.32 24.32
CA ASP A 27 16.79 -27.31 25.58
C ASP A 27 15.33 -26.85 25.36
N CYS A 28 14.57 -26.65 26.44
CA CYS A 28 13.15 -26.32 26.34
C CYS A 28 12.85 -24.91 25.81
N GLU A 29 13.82 -24.00 25.85
CA GLU A 29 13.73 -22.62 25.33
C GLU A 29 14.37 -22.51 23.93
N ASN A 30 15.33 -23.37 23.62
CA ASN A 30 16.11 -23.36 22.39
C ASN A 30 15.82 -24.59 21.51
N VAL A 31 14.71 -24.54 20.76
CA VAL A 31 14.37 -25.53 19.73
C VAL A 31 14.44 -24.87 18.35
N GLU A 32 15.35 -25.35 17.51
CA GLU A 32 15.46 -24.91 16.12
C GLU A 32 14.41 -25.61 15.26
N ILE A 33 13.68 -24.83 14.48
CA ILE A 33 12.63 -25.32 13.57
C ILE A 33 12.79 -24.76 12.17
N GLU A 34 12.13 -25.39 11.21
CA GLU A 34 12.02 -24.90 9.82
C GLU A 34 10.59 -25.10 9.30
N PHE A 35 9.95 -24.02 8.84
CA PHE A 35 8.65 -24.10 8.19
C PHE A 35 8.76 -24.76 6.82
N ILE A 36 7.91 -25.74 6.55
CA ILE A 36 7.97 -26.52 5.31
C ILE A 36 7.66 -25.67 4.08
N LYS A 37 6.72 -24.73 4.20
CA LYS A 37 6.25 -23.93 3.07
C LYS A 37 7.26 -22.89 2.60
N THR A 38 7.94 -22.23 3.54
CA THR A 38 8.77 -21.04 3.26
C THR A 38 10.26 -21.29 3.49
N GLY A 39 10.62 -22.38 4.16
CA GLY A 39 11.98 -22.61 4.65
C GLY A 39 12.37 -21.69 5.81
N TYR A 40 11.45 -20.91 6.37
CA TYR A 40 11.76 -19.99 7.46
C TYR A 40 12.25 -20.77 8.69
N LYS A 41 13.45 -20.42 9.16
CA LYS A 41 14.06 -21.00 10.35
C LYS A 41 13.96 -20.06 11.52
N ASN A 42 13.73 -20.63 12.70
CA ASN A 42 13.69 -19.86 13.94
C ASN A 42 14.06 -20.75 15.13
N ILE A 43 14.54 -20.14 16.20
CA ILE A 43 14.76 -20.78 17.50
C ILE A 43 13.60 -20.36 18.41
N ILE A 44 12.91 -21.34 18.98
CA ILE A 44 11.73 -21.05 19.79
C ILE A 44 11.56 -22.02 20.95
N SER A 45 10.78 -21.62 21.95
CA SER A 45 10.49 -22.49 23.08
C SER A 45 9.63 -23.68 22.67
N SER A 46 9.94 -24.83 23.26
CA SER A 46 9.14 -26.05 23.17
C SER A 46 7.69 -25.85 23.63
N ILE A 47 7.43 -24.85 24.50
CA ILE A 47 6.08 -24.47 24.93
C ILE A 47 5.28 -23.87 23.78
N GLN A 48 5.87 -22.94 23.01
CA GLN A 48 5.20 -22.33 21.85
C GLN A 48 4.90 -23.36 20.76
N ILE A 49 5.81 -24.32 20.55
CA ILE A 49 5.60 -25.44 19.63
C ILE A 49 4.39 -26.26 20.07
N ARG A 50 4.35 -26.72 21.33
CA ARG A 50 3.22 -27.49 21.87
C ARG A 50 1.90 -26.72 21.83
N ARG A 51 1.93 -25.40 21.98
CA ARG A 51 0.73 -24.53 21.89
C ARG A 51 0.31 -24.23 20.45
N GLY A 52 1.15 -24.54 19.46
CA GLY A 52 0.93 -24.23 18.05
C GLY A 52 0.97 -22.73 17.73
N THR A 53 1.57 -21.90 18.59
CA THR A 53 1.59 -20.43 18.44
C THR A 53 2.82 -19.90 17.69
N VAL A 54 3.61 -20.81 17.12
CA VAL A 54 4.80 -20.49 16.32
C VAL A 54 4.38 -19.79 15.03
N LYS A 55 5.08 -18.72 14.65
CA LYS A 55 4.76 -17.93 13.46
C LYS A 55 5.88 -18.06 12.43
N ASP A 56 5.47 -18.15 11.17
CA ASP A 56 6.34 -18.07 10.02
C ASP A 56 6.39 -16.61 9.55
N ARG A 57 7.56 -15.98 9.64
CA ARG A 57 7.72 -14.57 9.25
C ARG A 57 7.71 -14.35 7.75
N LEU A 58 7.95 -15.40 6.96
CA LEU A 58 7.94 -15.39 5.50
C LEU A 58 6.60 -15.86 4.92
N PHE A 59 5.67 -16.29 5.77
CA PHE A 59 4.34 -16.69 5.30
C PHE A 59 3.52 -15.46 4.88
N PRO A 60 2.92 -15.46 3.67
CA PRO A 60 2.20 -14.31 3.13
C PRO A 60 0.80 -14.17 3.76
N SER A 61 0.79 -13.78 5.03
CA SER A 61 -0.42 -13.67 5.86
C SER A 61 -1.22 -12.40 5.61
N ILE A 62 -0.63 -11.39 4.97
CA ILE A 62 -1.25 -10.08 4.77
C ILE A 62 -1.83 -10.04 3.35
N TYR A 63 -3.15 -10.22 3.28
CA TYR A 63 -3.91 -10.31 2.02
C TYR A 63 -3.37 -11.38 1.03
N GLY A 64 -2.75 -12.44 1.56
CA GLY A 64 -2.24 -13.56 0.76
C GLY A 64 -0.94 -13.30 0.01
N VAL A 65 -0.37 -12.09 0.09
CA VAL A 65 0.85 -11.71 -0.63
C VAL A 65 1.91 -11.05 0.25
N GLY A 66 1.51 -10.21 1.21
CA GLY A 66 2.43 -9.52 2.10
C GLY A 66 2.86 -10.39 3.28
N PHE A 67 4.12 -10.29 3.67
CA PHE A 67 4.70 -11.01 4.79
C PHE A 67 5.56 -10.08 5.65
N LEU A 68 5.74 -10.46 6.93
CA LEU A 68 6.39 -9.58 7.90
C LEU A 68 7.91 -9.47 7.69
N GLY A 69 8.50 -10.52 7.13
CA GLY A 69 9.95 -10.69 7.01
C GLY A 69 10.63 -10.92 8.35
N ASP A 70 11.86 -11.41 8.30
CA ASP A 70 12.69 -11.51 9.49
C ASP A 70 13.65 -10.33 9.58
N GLY A 71 13.41 -9.44 10.53
CA GLY A 71 14.24 -8.26 10.73
C GLY A 71 13.88 -7.51 12.01
N VAL A 72 14.49 -6.34 12.16
CA VAL A 72 14.48 -5.52 13.39
C VAL A 72 13.24 -4.64 13.52
N HIS A 73 12.53 -4.40 12.41
CA HIS A 73 11.43 -3.45 12.36
C HIS A 73 10.20 -4.02 13.06
N LYS A 74 9.75 -3.30 14.10
CA LYS A 74 8.61 -3.69 14.93
C LYS A 74 7.31 -3.29 14.25
N ILE A 75 6.33 -4.20 14.32
CA ILE A 75 4.96 -3.94 13.84
C ILE A 75 4.04 -3.39 14.93
N TRP A 76 4.40 -3.55 16.21
CA TRP A 76 3.64 -3.03 17.35
C TRP A 76 4.58 -2.31 18.33
N LEU A 77 4.13 -1.16 18.84
CA LEU A 77 4.77 -0.41 19.90
C LEU A 77 3.69 0.11 20.86
N ASN A 78 3.88 -0.08 22.17
CA ASN A 78 2.94 0.36 23.21
C ASN A 78 1.48 -0.08 22.94
N GLY A 79 1.30 -1.32 22.49
CA GLY A 79 -0.02 -1.90 22.21
C GLY A 79 -0.71 -1.37 20.93
N LYS A 80 -0.02 -0.55 20.12
CA LYS A 80 -0.55 0.00 18.86
C LYS A 80 0.33 -0.41 17.68
N PRO A 81 -0.23 -0.53 16.46
CA PRO A 81 0.59 -0.75 15.29
C PRO A 81 1.55 0.43 15.07
N THR A 82 2.77 0.16 14.63
CA THR A 82 3.70 1.23 14.22
C THR A 82 3.18 1.93 12.97
N LYS A 83 3.61 3.18 12.74
CA LYS A 83 3.18 3.94 11.56
C LYS A 83 3.61 3.25 10.26
N ALA A 84 4.86 2.78 10.20
CA ALA A 84 5.37 2.00 9.09
C ALA A 84 4.45 0.80 8.78
N TYR A 85 4.10 0.00 9.79
CA TYR A 85 3.24 -1.17 9.60
C TYR A 85 1.80 -0.79 9.20
N ALA A 86 1.24 0.26 9.81
CA ALA A 86 -0.11 0.71 9.46
C ALA A 86 -0.19 1.20 8.00
N ILE A 87 0.81 1.96 7.54
CA ILE A 87 0.88 2.46 6.17
C ILE A 87 1.13 1.32 5.18
N TRP A 88 2.09 0.43 5.48
CA TRP A 88 2.39 -0.75 4.67
C TRP A 88 1.19 -1.68 4.52
N SER A 89 0.56 -2.07 5.62
CA SER A 89 -0.60 -2.98 5.58
C SER A 89 -1.80 -2.35 4.86
N SER A 90 -1.98 -1.04 4.96
CA SER A 90 -2.97 -0.29 4.19
C SER A 90 -2.64 -0.25 2.69
N MET A 91 -1.38 -0.08 2.32
CA MET A 91 -0.91 -0.18 0.93
C MET A 91 -1.19 -1.56 0.32
N VAL A 92 -0.82 -2.64 1.04
CA VAL A 92 -1.10 -4.02 0.59
C VAL A 92 -2.61 -4.28 0.52
N ARG A 93 -3.38 -3.83 1.51
CA ARG A 93 -4.86 -3.93 1.50
C ARG A 93 -5.47 -3.31 0.25
N ARG A 94 -5.06 -2.08 -0.08
CA ARG A 94 -5.57 -1.35 -1.25
C ARG A 94 -5.34 -2.13 -2.54
N CYS A 95 -4.22 -2.81 -2.68
CA CYS A 95 -3.87 -3.54 -3.90
C CYS A 95 -4.47 -4.96 -3.97
N TYR A 96 -4.69 -5.64 -2.85
CA TYR A 96 -4.96 -7.10 -2.87
C TYR A 96 -6.22 -7.54 -2.12
N SER A 97 -6.95 -6.63 -1.47
CA SER A 97 -8.20 -6.98 -0.79
C SER A 97 -9.38 -7.01 -1.78
N ALA A 98 -9.72 -8.21 -2.28
CA ALA A 98 -10.85 -8.40 -3.20
C ALA A 98 -12.17 -7.82 -2.64
N LYS A 99 -12.43 -8.04 -1.35
CA LYS A 99 -13.60 -7.48 -0.65
C LYS A 99 -13.62 -5.95 -0.70
N ASP A 100 -12.48 -5.31 -0.48
CA ASP A 100 -12.43 -3.85 -0.50
C ASP A 100 -12.46 -3.30 -1.92
N HIS A 101 -11.97 -4.02 -2.93
CA HIS A 101 -12.11 -3.59 -4.32
C HIS A 101 -13.57 -3.48 -4.76
N GLU A 102 -14.44 -4.35 -4.26
CA GLU A 102 -15.88 -4.27 -4.54
C GLU A 102 -16.54 -3.09 -3.83
N ALA A 103 -16.15 -2.82 -2.58
CA ALA A 103 -16.84 -1.88 -1.71
C ALA A 103 -16.26 -0.45 -1.71
N LEU A 104 -14.92 -0.31 -1.64
CA LEU A 104 -14.24 0.94 -1.26
C LEU A 104 -13.12 1.36 -2.23
N TYR A 105 -12.41 0.40 -2.82
CA TYR A 105 -11.15 0.61 -3.55
C TYR A 105 -11.23 0.14 -5.00
N LYS A 106 -12.35 0.42 -5.68
CA LYS A 106 -12.58 0.03 -7.09
C LYS A 106 -11.46 0.48 -8.03
N THR A 107 -10.89 1.66 -7.79
CA THR A 107 -9.80 2.24 -8.61
C THR A 107 -8.43 1.60 -8.38
N TYR A 108 -8.28 0.76 -7.36
CA TYR A 108 -7.03 0.09 -7.01
C TYR A 108 -6.95 -1.36 -7.51
N LYS A 109 -7.97 -1.84 -8.23
CA LYS A 109 -8.03 -3.23 -8.73
C LYS A 109 -6.83 -3.62 -9.58
N ASP A 110 -6.31 -2.67 -10.37
CA ASP A 110 -5.15 -2.88 -11.25
C ASP A 110 -3.84 -2.38 -10.63
N CYS A 111 -3.86 -2.00 -9.34
CA CYS A 111 -2.66 -1.57 -8.63
C CYS A 111 -1.94 -2.76 -7.97
N SER A 112 -0.62 -2.67 -7.87
CA SER A 112 0.22 -3.69 -7.26
C SER A 112 1.31 -3.09 -6.38
N VAL A 113 1.98 -3.94 -5.62
CA VAL A 113 3.17 -3.60 -4.82
C VAL A 113 4.34 -4.38 -5.40
N CYS A 114 5.51 -3.74 -5.55
CA CYS A 114 6.71 -4.43 -6.00
C CYS A 114 7.08 -5.58 -5.06
N ALA A 115 7.73 -6.63 -5.58
CA ALA A 115 8.05 -7.83 -4.81
C ALA A 115 8.87 -7.53 -3.54
N GLU A 116 9.77 -6.55 -3.62
CA GLU A 116 10.58 -6.11 -2.48
C GLU A 116 9.72 -5.59 -1.32
N TRP A 117 8.70 -4.78 -1.61
CA TRP A 117 7.81 -4.19 -0.61
C TRP A 117 6.67 -5.12 -0.17
N LEU A 118 6.57 -6.34 -0.72
CA LEU A 118 5.75 -7.39 -0.11
C LEU A 118 6.37 -7.90 1.20
N ASN A 119 7.67 -7.66 1.42
CA ASN A 119 8.32 -7.82 2.70
C ASN A 119 8.20 -6.53 3.52
N PHE A 120 7.53 -6.58 4.67
CA PHE A 120 7.42 -5.43 5.56
C PHE A 120 8.78 -4.88 6.02
N GLN A 121 9.80 -5.72 6.26
CA GLN A 121 11.11 -5.23 6.68
C GLN A 121 11.74 -4.29 5.66
N ASN A 122 11.64 -4.65 4.37
CA ASN A 122 12.22 -3.84 3.30
C ASN A 122 11.46 -2.52 3.13
N PHE A 123 10.13 -2.55 3.24
CA PHE A 123 9.35 -1.31 3.24
C PHE A 123 9.68 -0.44 4.45
N ALA A 124 9.84 -1.03 5.65
CA ALA A 124 10.13 -0.31 6.88
C ALA A 124 11.51 0.38 6.82
N GLU A 125 12.51 -0.26 6.22
CA GLU A 125 13.82 0.35 5.97
C GLU A 125 13.68 1.62 5.12
N TRP A 126 13.01 1.51 3.96
CA TRP A 126 12.74 2.67 3.11
C TRP A 126 11.90 3.74 3.83
N PHE A 127 10.94 3.30 4.65
CA PHE A 127 10.07 4.19 5.41
C PHE A 127 10.88 5.04 6.39
N ASP A 128 11.83 4.47 7.13
CA ASP A 128 12.60 5.19 8.13
C ASP A 128 13.44 6.33 7.52
N GLU A 129 13.90 6.15 6.27
CA GLU A 129 14.65 7.17 5.53
C GLU A 129 13.77 8.25 4.89
N ASN A 130 12.52 7.92 4.54
CA ASN A 130 11.68 8.77 3.67
C ASN A 130 10.44 9.35 4.37
N TYR A 131 10.07 8.83 5.54
CA TYR A 131 8.82 9.21 6.20
C TYR A 131 8.84 10.67 6.67
N ILE A 132 7.74 11.36 6.37
CA ILE A 132 7.48 12.71 6.85
C ILE A 132 6.19 12.71 7.67
N GLU A 133 6.26 13.22 8.90
CA GLU A 133 5.13 13.26 9.81
C GLU A 133 3.95 14.02 9.20
N GLY A 134 2.77 13.38 9.18
CA GLY A 134 1.53 13.95 8.63
C GLY A 134 1.36 13.82 7.11
N TYR A 135 2.32 13.22 6.40
CA TYR A 135 2.25 12.97 4.96
C TYR A 135 1.70 11.57 4.66
N ASP A 136 1.10 11.41 3.48
CA ASP A 136 0.54 10.17 2.97
C ASP A 136 1.47 9.55 1.92
N LEU A 137 1.59 8.22 1.92
CA LEU A 137 2.29 7.48 0.87
C LEU A 137 1.48 7.51 -0.43
N ASP A 138 2.09 8.03 -1.49
CA ASP A 138 1.50 8.12 -2.83
C ASP A 138 2.39 7.44 -3.88
N LYS A 139 1.80 6.92 -4.97
CA LYS A 139 2.52 6.28 -6.08
C LYS A 139 2.31 6.97 -7.45
N ASP A 140 1.37 7.92 -7.54
CA ASP A 140 0.83 8.46 -8.79
C ASP A 140 1.29 9.89 -9.06
N ILE A 141 1.83 10.57 -8.06
CA ILE A 141 2.28 11.98 -8.17
C ILE A 141 3.56 12.08 -8.99
N LYS A 142 4.52 11.16 -8.82
CA LYS A 142 5.78 11.17 -9.57
C LYS A 142 5.59 10.78 -11.03
N VAL A 143 4.75 9.78 -11.28
CA VAL A 143 4.49 9.23 -12.62
C VAL A 143 2.99 9.09 -12.81
N ASP A 144 2.42 9.90 -13.71
CA ASP A 144 0.99 9.90 -13.97
C ASP A 144 0.53 8.55 -14.54
N GLY A 145 -0.61 8.05 -14.05
CA GLY A 145 -1.15 6.76 -14.46
C GLY A 145 -0.41 5.53 -13.91
N ASN A 146 0.65 5.70 -13.10
CA ASN A 146 1.33 4.58 -12.45
C ASN A 146 0.36 3.72 -11.62
N LYS A 147 0.66 2.42 -11.54
CA LYS A 147 -0.13 1.43 -10.82
C LYS A 147 0.68 0.65 -9.79
N ILE A 148 1.98 0.91 -9.68
CA ILE A 148 2.88 0.10 -8.86
C ILE A 148 3.40 0.92 -7.68
N TYR A 149 3.18 0.43 -6.47
CA TYR A 149 3.89 0.91 -5.28
C TYR A 149 5.32 0.34 -5.26
N SER A 150 6.32 1.22 -5.25
CA SER A 150 7.74 0.87 -5.23
C SER A 150 8.58 2.05 -4.73
N PRO A 151 9.82 1.84 -4.27
CA PRO A 151 10.72 2.94 -3.89
C PRO A 151 10.93 3.96 -5.02
N GLU A 152 10.88 3.50 -6.27
CA GLU A 152 11.13 4.32 -7.44
C GLU A 152 9.97 5.29 -7.72
N PHE A 153 8.72 4.87 -7.50
CA PHE A 153 7.53 5.65 -7.86
C PHE A 153 6.86 6.32 -6.66
N CYS A 154 7.15 5.85 -5.45
CA CYS A 154 6.51 6.35 -4.26
C CYS A 154 7.27 7.49 -3.57
N LEU A 155 6.49 8.37 -2.94
CA LEU A 155 6.96 9.42 -2.06
C LEU A 155 5.89 9.74 -1.02
N PHE A 156 6.31 10.39 0.06
CA PHE A 156 5.39 10.97 1.03
C PHE A 156 4.96 12.37 0.57
N VAL A 157 3.65 12.58 0.45
CA VAL A 157 3.04 13.83 -0.02
C VAL A 157 2.04 14.37 0.99
N THR A 158 1.78 15.67 0.95
CA THR A 158 0.74 16.24 1.78
C THR A 158 -0.63 15.71 1.34
N LYS A 159 -1.57 15.64 2.28
CA LYS A 159 -2.98 15.32 1.99
C LYS A 159 -3.56 16.24 0.91
N THR A 160 -3.16 17.50 0.91
CA THR A 160 -3.58 18.50 -0.06
C THR A 160 -3.10 18.14 -1.46
N GLU A 161 -1.81 17.82 -1.62
CA GLU A 161 -1.25 17.41 -2.93
C GLU A 161 -1.95 16.16 -3.47
N ASN A 162 -2.14 15.15 -2.63
CA ASN A 162 -2.82 13.92 -3.01
C ASN A 162 -4.27 14.19 -3.45
N THR A 163 -5.01 15.00 -2.68
CA THR A 163 -6.40 15.38 -3.01
C THR A 163 -6.48 16.18 -4.32
N VAL A 164 -5.55 17.12 -4.52
CA VAL A 164 -5.46 17.92 -5.75
C VAL A 164 -5.14 17.03 -6.96
N LYS A 165 -4.24 16.06 -6.81
CA LYS A 165 -3.91 15.11 -7.89
C LYS A 165 -5.10 14.19 -8.20
N ALA A 166 -5.75 13.62 -7.18
CA ALA A 166 -6.89 12.71 -7.36
C ALA A 166 -8.12 13.38 -8.00
N SER A 167 -8.30 14.68 -7.80
CA SER A 167 -9.39 15.46 -8.39
C SER A 167 -9.05 16.10 -9.74
N ALA A 168 -7.77 16.13 -10.11
CA ALA A 168 -7.31 16.67 -11.37
C ALA A 168 -7.80 15.83 -12.55
N LYS A 169 -8.38 16.50 -13.55
CA LYS A 169 -8.83 15.88 -14.81
C LYS A 169 -8.39 16.74 -15.96
N SER A 170 -8.19 16.10 -17.12
CA SER A 170 -8.04 16.80 -18.38
C SER A 170 -9.40 17.28 -18.88
N HIS A 171 -9.41 18.50 -19.43
CA HIS A 171 -10.58 19.11 -20.03
C HIS A 171 -10.18 19.80 -21.33
N LYS A 172 -11.04 19.70 -22.35
CA LYS A 172 -10.88 20.47 -23.59
C LYS A 172 -11.77 21.71 -23.53
N ILE A 173 -11.17 22.87 -23.73
CA ILE A 173 -11.86 24.17 -23.76
C ILE A 173 -11.40 24.96 -25.00
N LYS A 174 -12.17 25.93 -25.44
CA LYS A 174 -11.75 26.92 -26.44
C LYS A 174 -11.34 28.22 -25.74
N SER A 175 -10.21 28.77 -26.14
CA SER A 175 -9.70 30.06 -25.66
C SER A 175 -10.55 31.22 -26.20
N PRO A 176 -10.41 32.44 -25.66
CA PRO A 176 -11.06 33.64 -26.21
C PRO A 176 -10.70 33.92 -27.68
N LYS A 177 -9.58 33.38 -28.17
CA LYS A 177 -9.14 33.49 -29.57
C LYS A 177 -9.73 32.40 -30.48
N GLY A 178 -10.44 31.44 -29.90
CA GLY A 178 -11.03 30.30 -30.61
C GLY A 178 -10.16 29.04 -30.60
N ASP A 179 -8.91 29.11 -30.11
CA ASP A 179 -8.00 27.96 -30.08
C ASP A 179 -8.50 26.89 -29.13
N GLU A 180 -8.52 25.63 -29.56
CA GLU A 180 -8.74 24.51 -28.65
C GLU A 180 -7.50 24.26 -27.80
N ILE A 181 -7.71 24.22 -26.49
CA ILE A 181 -6.67 23.93 -25.50
C ILE A 181 -7.12 22.77 -24.61
N GLU A 182 -6.21 21.83 -24.40
CA GLU A 182 -6.36 20.80 -23.39
C GLU A 182 -5.70 21.29 -22.10
N ILE A 183 -6.48 21.33 -21.02
CA ILE A 183 -6.03 21.78 -19.71
C ILE A 183 -6.07 20.61 -18.75
N TYR A 184 -5.04 20.46 -17.93
CA TYR A 184 -5.01 19.51 -16.83
C TYR A 184 -5.22 20.25 -15.51
N ASN A 185 -6.19 19.79 -14.71
CA ASN A 185 -6.63 20.42 -13.47
C ASN A 185 -7.20 21.84 -13.69
N LEU A 186 -8.54 21.92 -13.81
CA LEU A 186 -9.25 23.19 -14.02
C LEU A 186 -8.95 24.23 -12.94
N GLU A 187 -8.81 23.83 -11.67
CA GLU A 187 -8.50 24.74 -10.56
C GLU A 187 -7.12 25.39 -10.73
N LYS A 188 -6.11 24.61 -11.09
CA LYS A 188 -4.75 25.11 -11.39
C LYS A 188 -4.80 26.10 -12.55
N PHE A 189 -5.44 25.71 -13.64
CA PHE A 189 -5.62 26.57 -14.82
C PHE A 189 -6.29 27.90 -14.44
N CYS A 190 -7.35 27.86 -13.63
CA CYS A 190 -8.07 29.06 -13.20
C CYS A 190 -7.18 29.98 -12.37
N ARG A 191 -6.41 29.43 -11.42
CA ARG A 191 -5.50 30.20 -10.57
C ARG A 191 -4.42 30.91 -11.40
N GLU A 192 -3.80 30.20 -12.34
CA GLU A 192 -2.74 30.73 -13.20
C GLU A 192 -3.24 31.82 -14.15
N ASN A 193 -4.49 31.70 -14.62
CA ASN A 193 -5.11 32.65 -15.54
C ASN A 193 -6.00 33.70 -14.84
N LYS A 194 -5.98 33.77 -13.50
CA LYS A 194 -6.79 34.71 -12.70
C LYS A 194 -8.30 34.64 -13.05
N LEU A 195 -8.79 33.41 -13.21
CA LEU A 195 -10.19 33.07 -13.49
C LEU A 195 -10.88 32.58 -12.21
N SER A 196 -12.20 32.79 -12.13
CA SER A 196 -13.00 32.15 -11.08
C SER A 196 -13.26 30.69 -11.43
N SER A 197 -12.73 29.77 -10.62
CA SER A 197 -12.99 28.34 -10.78
C SER A 197 -14.47 28.00 -10.74
N LYS A 198 -15.25 28.67 -9.89
CA LYS A 198 -16.72 28.52 -9.80
C LYS A 198 -17.38 28.79 -11.15
N MET A 199 -17.00 29.88 -11.82
CA MET A 199 -17.57 30.25 -13.12
C MET A 199 -17.09 29.29 -14.23
N MET A 200 -15.81 28.92 -14.23
CA MET A 200 -15.30 27.92 -15.18
C MET A 200 -15.97 26.56 -15.03
N TRP A 201 -16.28 26.12 -13.81
CA TRP A 201 -17.08 24.92 -13.58
C TRP A 201 -18.52 25.05 -14.11
N GLN A 202 -19.12 26.25 -14.09
CA GLN A 202 -20.41 26.46 -14.74
C GLN A 202 -20.30 26.30 -16.26
N VAL A 203 -19.22 26.75 -16.89
CA VAL A 203 -18.93 26.50 -18.31
C VAL A 203 -18.78 24.99 -18.57
N MET A 204 -17.93 24.31 -17.79
CA MET A 204 -17.67 22.88 -17.97
C MET A 204 -18.90 21.99 -17.76
N ASN A 205 -19.83 22.43 -16.92
CA ASN A 205 -21.10 21.75 -16.67
C ASN A 205 -22.24 22.23 -17.56
N ASN A 206 -21.95 23.00 -18.62
CA ASN A 206 -22.93 23.55 -19.56
C ASN A 206 -24.05 24.41 -18.90
N LYS A 207 -23.80 24.96 -17.71
CA LYS A 207 -24.74 25.87 -17.03
C LYS A 207 -24.69 27.29 -17.60
N ILE A 208 -23.51 27.66 -18.09
CA ILE A 208 -23.29 28.87 -18.90
C ILE A 208 -22.46 28.46 -20.12
N THR A 209 -22.59 29.17 -21.22
CA THR A 209 -21.89 28.82 -22.47
C THR A 209 -20.49 29.43 -22.56
N ASN A 210 -20.25 30.53 -21.85
CA ASN A 210 -19.01 31.29 -21.91
C ASN A 210 -18.64 31.89 -20.54
N TYR A 211 -17.34 31.98 -20.25
CA TYR A 211 -16.81 32.82 -19.19
C TYR A 211 -15.49 33.47 -19.64
N LYS A 212 -15.47 34.81 -19.71
CA LYS A 212 -14.30 35.60 -20.15
C LYS A 212 -13.73 35.12 -21.49
N GLY A 213 -14.59 34.72 -22.42
CA GLY A 213 -14.17 34.21 -23.73
C GLY A 213 -13.87 32.71 -23.78
N PHE A 214 -13.71 32.04 -22.63
CA PHE A 214 -13.52 30.59 -22.59
C PHE A 214 -14.86 29.87 -22.72
N THR A 215 -14.88 28.81 -23.54
CA THR A 215 -16.05 27.94 -23.74
C THR A 215 -15.64 26.47 -23.64
N LYS A 216 -16.57 25.57 -23.32
CA LYS A 216 -16.30 24.13 -23.32
C LYS A 216 -16.15 23.65 -24.77
N SER A 217 -15.12 22.85 -25.06
CA SER A 217 -15.04 22.26 -26.40
C SER A 217 -16.08 21.16 -26.56
N THR A 218 -16.84 21.21 -27.64
CA THR A 218 -17.77 20.14 -28.05
C THR A 218 -17.01 19.11 -28.87
N PRO A 219 -17.24 17.79 -28.68
CA PRO A 219 -16.74 16.81 -29.62
C PRO A 219 -17.25 17.18 -31.03
N THR A 220 -16.35 17.27 -31.99
CA THR A 220 -16.73 17.23 -33.41
C THR A 220 -17.25 15.82 -33.69
N ASP A 221 -18.52 15.73 -34.10
CA ASP A 221 -19.13 14.49 -34.62
C ASP A 221 -18.33 13.92 -35.80
#